data_AF-A0A7C4MWJ2-F1
#
_entry.id   AF-A0A7C4MWJ2-F1
#
_cell.length_a   1.000
_cell.length_b   1.000
_cell.length_c   1.000
_cell.angle_alpha   90.00
_cell.angle_beta   90.00
_cell.angle_gamma   90.00
#
_symmetry.space_group_name_H-M   'P 1'
#
loop_
_entity.id
_entity.type
_entity.pdbx_description
1 polymer ?
#
loop_
_entity_poly.entity_id
_entity_poly.type
_entity_poly.pdbx_seq_one_letter_code
_entity_poly.pdbx_strand_id
1 'polypeptide(L)' 'MEIRTARPAELSPDLLAAWSAIQQSEPTLDSPFFRPEFAFEMDAVCGNVIVGILEENGAP' A
#
# COMPACT_ATOMS: atom_id res chain seq x y z
N MET A 1 -8.62 14.01 -6.84
CA MET A 1 -8.29 12.61 -7.15
C MET A 1 -7.00 12.60 -7.97
N GLU A 2 -5.90 12.30 -7.31
CA GLU A 2 -4.57 12.18 -7.92
C GLU A 2 -4.09 10.74 -7.75
N ILE A 3 -3.41 10.20 -8.76
CA ILE A 3 -2.85 8.84 -8.71
C ILE A 3 -1.37 8.95 -8.96
N ARG A 4 -0.58 8.38 -8.05
CA ARG A 4 0.86 8.21 -8.23
C ARG A 4 1.27 6.78 -7.90
N THR A 5 2.49 6.43 -8.29
CA THR A 5 3.06 5.12 -8.06
C THR A 5 4.35 5.23 -7.26
N ALA A 6 4.59 4.28 -6.37
CA ALA A 6 5.82 4.17 -5.61
C ALA A 6 6.27 2.70 -5.54
N ARG A 7 7.56 2.46 -5.33
CA ARG A 7 8.05 1.16 -4.88
C ARG A 7 7.67 0.94 -3.41
N PRO A 8 7.51 -0.30 -2.94
CA PRO A 8 7.23 -0.57 -1.53
C PRO A 8 8.22 0.13 -0.59
N ALA A 9 9.52 0.08 -0.89
CA ALA A 9 10.57 0.72 -0.09
C ALA A 9 10.49 2.26 -0.02
N GLU A 10 9.70 2.90 -0.88
CA GLU A 10 9.50 4.36 -0.92
C GLU A 10 8.26 4.80 -0.14
N LEU A 11 7.46 3.86 0.39
CA LEU A 11 6.28 4.17 1.19
C LEU A 11 6.67 4.77 2.54
N SER A 12 6.14 5.96 2.83
CA SER A 12 6.30 6.60 4.13
C SER A 12 5.51 5.85 5.22
N PRO A 13 5.85 6.04 6.50
CA PRO A 13 5.07 5.51 7.61
C PRO A 13 3.58 5.89 7.56
N ASP A 14 3.25 7.10 7.10
CA ASP A 14 1.86 7.57 6.99
C ASP A 14 1.09 6.80 5.92
N LEU A 15 1.71 6.48 4.79
CA LEU A 15 1.10 5.66 3.73
C LEU A 15 0.87 4.21 4.20
N LEU A 16 1.81 3.66 4.96
CA LEU A 16 1.66 2.32 5.55
C LEU A 16 0.54 2.28 6.60
N ALA A 17 0.41 3.34 7.39
CA ALA A 17 -0.68 3.48 8.35
C ALA A 17 -2.04 3.60 7.64
N ALA A 18 -2.14 4.42 6.59
CA ALA A 18 -3.35 4.56 5.78
C ALA A 18 -3.77 3.23 5.14
N TRP A 19 -2.83 2.50 4.53
CA TRP A 19 -3.10 1.17 3.97
C TRP A 19 -3.60 0.18 5.04
N SER A 20 -2.97 0.17 6.21
CA SER A 20 -3.42 -0.68 7.33
C SER A 20 -4.83 -0.31 7.80
N ALA A 21 -5.18 0.98 7.82
CA ALA A 21 -6.51 1.46 8.19
C ALA A 21 -7.59 0.99 7.20
N ILE A 22 -7.31 1.01 5.89
CA ILE A 22 -8.23 0.51 4.85
C ILE A 22 -8.63 -0.96 5.11
N GLN A 23 -7.66 -1.81 5.42
CA GLN A 23 -7.91 -3.22 5.71
C GLN A 23 -8.69 -3.42 7.02
N GLN A 24 -8.40 -2.62 8.04
CA GLN A 24 -9.15 -2.66 9.30
C GLN A 24 -10.60 -2.21 9.12
N SER A 25 -10.87 -1.26 8.22
CA SER A 25 -12.22 -0.77 7.95
C SER A 25 -13.05 -1.70 7.05
N GLU A 26 -12.41 -2.55 6.25
CA GLU A 26 -13.08 -3.42 5.30
C GLU A 26 -12.73 -4.90 5.52
N PRO A 27 -13.58 -5.68 6.21
CA PRO A 27 -13.32 -7.09 6.52
C PRO A 27 -13.07 -7.97 5.29
N THR A 28 -13.56 -7.57 4.12
CA THR A 28 -13.32 -8.29 2.86
C THR A 28 -11.86 -8.19 2.39
N LEU A 29 -11.11 -7.24 2.93
CA LEU A 29 -9.69 -7.02 2.67
C LEU A 29 -8.78 -7.62 3.76
N ASP A 30 -9.33 -8.34 4.74
CA ASP A 30 -8.55 -9.04 5.77
C ASP A 30 -7.87 -10.30 5.20
N SER A 31 -6.94 -10.06 4.28
CA SER A 31 -6.12 -11.08 3.65
C SER A 31 -4.66 -10.66 3.76
N PRO A 32 -3.74 -11.57 4.13
CA PRO A 32 -2.32 -11.26 4.18
C PRO A 32 -1.76 -10.80 2.83
N PHE A 33 -2.41 -11.13 1.71
CA PHE A 33 -2.00 -10.68 0.37
C PHE A 33 -2.29 -9.20 0.09
N PHE A 34 -3.17 -8.58 0.87
CA PHE A 34 -3.47 -7.14 0.78
C PHE A 34 -2.66 -6.30 1.76
N ARG A 35 -1.76 -6.92 2.52
CA ARG A 35 -0.92 -6.22 3.48
C ARG A 35 0.33 -5.61 2.86
N PRO A 36 0.82 -4.47 3.37
CA PRO A 36 2.09 -3.89 2.93
C PRO A 36 3.24 -4.89 2.99
N GLU A 37 3.27 -5.74 4.03
CA GLU A 37 4.28 -6.80 4.22
C GLU A 37 4.39 -7.72 3.00
N PHE A 38 3.27 -8.10 2.38
CA PHE A 38 3.30 -8.93 1.19
C PHE A 38 3.94 -8.20 -0.01
N ALA A 39 3.66 -6.91 -0.18
CA ALA A 39 4.26 -6.13 -1.25
C ALA A 39 5.78 -5.98 -1.07
N PHE A 40 6.25 -5.83 0.17
CA PHE A 40 7.69 -5.80 0.47
C PHE A 40 8.39 -7.12 0.12
N GLU A 41 7.84 -8.25 0.55
CA GLU A 41 8.39 -9.57 0.24
C GLU A 41 8.39 -9.84 -1.26
N MET A 42 7.31 -9.45 -1.97
CA MET A 42 7.24 -9.60 -3.42
C MET A 42 8.25 -8.71 -4.15
N ASP A 43 8.51 -7.48 -3.69
CA ASP A 43 9.52 -6.63 -4.32
C ASP A 43 10.94 -7.18 -4.09
N ALA A 44 11.20 -7.77 -2.93
CA ALA A 44 12.47 -8.42 -2.65
C ALA A 44 12.74 -9.62 -3.59
N VAL A 45 11.68 -10.32 -4.03
CA VAL A 45 11.79 -11.49 -4.93
C VAL A 45 11.75 -11.09 -6.41
N CYS A 46 10.84 -10.20 -6.80
CA CYS A 46 10.56 -9.87 -8.21
C CYS A 46 11.26 -8.59 -8.69
N GLY A 47 11.60 -7.68 -7.77
CA GLY A 47 12.33 -6.43 -8.05
C GLY A 47 11.57 -5.37 -8.85
N ASN A 48 10.28 -5.59 -9.12
CA ASN A 48 9.46 -4.76 -10.01
C ASN A 48 8.04 -4.51 -9.45
N VAL A 49 7.84 -4.62 -8.14
CA VAL A 49 6.53 -4.35 -7.54
C VAL A 49 6.29 -2.85 -7.49
N ILE A 50 5.06 -2.45 -7.83
CA ILE A 50 4.61 -1.07 -7.81
C ILE A 50 3.34 -0.99 -6.97
N VAL A 51 3.28 0.00 -6.09
CA VAL A 51 2.11 0.34 -5.28
C VAL A 51 1.47 1.60 -5.85
N GLY A 52 0.17 1.51 -6.15
CA GLY A 52 -0.64 2.66 -6.54
C GLY A 52 -1.11 3.40 -5.29
N ILE A 53 -0.88 4.71 -5.26
CA ILE A 53 -1.35 5.60 -4.20
C ILE A 53 -2.41 6.50 -4.83
N LEU A 54 -3.61 6.42 -4.28
CA LEU A 54 -4.73 7.28 -4.65
C LEU A 54 -4.85 8.38 -3.59
N GLU A 55 -4.74 9.64 -3.99
CA GLU A 55 -4.87 10.76 -3.07
C GLU A 55 -6.14 11.56 -3.37
N GLU A 56 -6.92 11.82 -2.32
CA GLU A 56 -8.10 12.68 -2.35
C GLU A 56 -7.95 13.80 -1.31
N ASN A 57 -8.00 15.05 -1.78
CA ASN A 57 -7.86 16.25 -0.93
C ASN A 57 -6.58 16.29 -0.08
N GLY A 58 -5.48 15.69 -0.56
CA GLY A 58 -4.20 15.62 0.14
C GLY A 58 -4.12 14.52 1.21
N ALA A 59 -5.11 13.64 1.27
CA ALA A 59 -5.07 12.42 2.07
C ALA A 59 -4.97 11.19 1.14
N PRO A 60 -4.12 10.21 1.48
CA PRO A 60 -4.11 8.89 0.82
C PRO A 60 -5.32 8.04 1.20
#